data_AF-A0A6L8MC88-F1
#
_entry.id   AF-A0A6L8MC88-F1
#
_cell.length_a   1.000
_cell.length_b   1.000
_cell.length_c   1.000
_cell.angle_alpha   90.00
_cell.angle_beta   90.00
_cell.angle_gamma   90.00
#
_symmetry.space_group_name_H-M   'P 1'
#
loop_
_entity.id
_entity.type
_entity.pdbx_description
1 polymer ?
#
loop_
_entity_poly.entity_id
_entity_poly.type
_entity_poly.pdbx_seq_one_letter_code
_entity_poly.pdbx_strand_id
1 'polypeptide(L)'
;MLTEKELLQEITQKVSDFWSVNKSPFLVSQLGANHTKADIRAATKGIAIVRWIQENASKLKVKLIYHPTQKEKIGLIPANEVFEYENNTPKLTSPSNEKELTLAFLEMLKTKCTPQELDQIEIPTKILVKLLT
;
A
#
# COMPACT_ATOMS: atom_id res chain seq x y z
N MET A 1 14.81 26.54 -15.65
CA MET A 1 15.43 25.23 -15.35
C MET A 1 15.03 24.88 -13.94
N LEU A 2 14.44 23.70 -13.73
CA LEU A 2 14.08 23.25 -12.38
C LEU A 2 15.35 23.01 -11.56
N THR A 3 15.55 23.75 -10.47
CA THR A 3 16.70 23.56 -9.59
C THR A 3 16.42 22.50 -8.53
N GLU A 4 17.49 21.90 -8.01
CA GLU A 4 17.44 20.91 -6.91
C GLU A 4 16.63 21.44 -5.71
N LYS A 5 16.79 22.73 -5.38
CA LYS A 5 16.11 23.39 -4.25
C LYS A 5 14.61 23.58 -4.50
N GLU A 6 14.23 23.98 -5.70
CA GLU A 6 12.82 24.14 -6.08
C GLU A 6 12.09 22.80 -6.03
N LEU A 7 12.70 21.75 -6.56
CA LEU A 7 12.14 20.39 -6.51
C LEU A 7 11.98 19.90 -5.05
N LEU A 8 12.97 20.17 -4.20
CA LEU A 8 12.92 19.85 -2.77
C LEU A 8 11.74 20.53 -2.07
N GLN A 9 11.59 21.83 -2.28
CA GLN A 9 10.53 22.62 -1.65
C GLN A 9 9.15 22.20 -2.16
N GLU A 10 9.02 21.96 -3.47
CA GLU A 10 7.76 21.54 -4.07
C GLU A 10 7.31 20.16 -3.56
N ILE A 11 8.22 19.19 -3.50
CA ILE A 11 7.89 17.85 -2.97
C ILE A 11 7.45 17.97 -1.50
N THR A 12 8.19 18.72 -0.69
CA THR A 12 7.87 18.87 0.74
C THR A 12 6.49 19.49 0.93
N GLN A 13 6.20 20.56 0.18
CA GLN A 13 4.92 21.27 0.25
C GLN A 13 3.77 20.37 -0.22
N LYS A 14 3.90 19.74 -1.39
CA LYS A 14 2.87 18.85 -1.94
C LYS A 14 2.58 17.66 -1.04
N VAL A 15 3.61 17.04 -0.47
CA VAL A 15 3.42 15.91 0.46
C VAL A 15 2.67 16.37 1.71
N SER A 16 3.05 17.52 2.29
CA SER A 16 2.39 18.07 3.47
C SER A 16 0.92 18.46 3.19
N ASP A 17 0.67 19.14 2.09
CA ASP A 17 -0.68 19.61 1.72
C ASP A 17 -1.59 18.42 1.36
N PHE A 18 -1.08 17.48 0.56
CA PHE A 18 -1.85 16.29 0.17
C PHE A 18 -2.17 15.40 1.38
N TRP A 19 -1.22 15.27 2.31
CA TRP A 19 -1.42 14.54 3.56
C TRP A 19 -2.44 15.23 4.48
N SER A 20 -2.38 16.55 4.61
CA SER A 20 -3.29 17.32 5.46
C SER A 20 -4.75 17.21 5.00
N VAL A 21 -4.97 17.16 3.68
CA VAL A 21 -6.32 17.07 3.08
C VAL A 21 -6.81 15.64 3.01
N ASN A 22 -6.01 14.72 2.48
CA ASN A 22 -6.47 13.37 2.14
C ASN A 22 -6.04 12.30 3.16
N LYS A 23 -5.14 12.62 4.10
CA LYS A 23 -4.48 11.66 5.01
C LYS A 23 -3.98 10.40 4.29
N SER A 24 -3.52 10.57 3.06
CA SER A 24 -3.08 9.48 2.19
C SER A 24 -1.74 9.82 1.55
N PRO A 25 -0.95 8.80 1.20
CA PRO A 25 0.37 8.99 0.66
C PRO A 25 0.34 9.62 -0.74
N PHE A 26 1.19 10.63 -0.92
CA PHE A 26 1.36 11.29 -2.22
C PHE A 26 2.20 10.42 -3.15
N LEU A 27 1.71 10.12 -4.35
CA LEU A 27 2.38 9.16 -5.24
C LEU A 27 3.51 9.82 -6.04
N VAL A 28 4.66 9.14 -6.12
CA VAL A 28 5.82 9.60 -6.93
C VAL A 28 5.44 9.74 -8.41
N SER A 29 4.49 8.94 -8.90
CA SER A 29 3.97 9.05 -10.28
C SER A 29 3.28 10.39 -10.56
N GLN A 30 2.70 11.04 -9.54
CA GLN A 30 2.04 12.35 -9.68
C GLN A 30 3.04 13.51 -9.82
N LEU A 31 4.32 13.30 -9.44
CA LEU A 31 5.38 14.29 -9.70
C LEU A 31 5.64 14.46 -11.19
N GLY A 32 5.56 13.37 -11.96
CA GLY A 32 5.77 13.38 -13.41
C GLY A 32 4.65 14.04 -14.21
N ALA A 33 3.54 14.41 -13.58
CA ALA A 33 2.45 15.13 -14.24
C ALA A 33 2.76 16.63 -14.41
N ASN A 34 3.60 17.21 -13.54
CA ASN A 34 3.89 18.65 -13.52
C ASN A 34 5.23 19.01 -14.16
N HIS A 35 6.13 18.04 -14.32
CA HIS A 35 7.48 18.25 -14.82
C HIS A 35 7.88 17.21 -15.86
N THR A 36 8.61 17.65 -16.89
CA THR A 36 9.15 16.73 -17.89
C THR A 36 10.19 15.82 -17.24
N LYS A 37 10.32 14.57 -17.73
CA LYS A 37 11.40 13.65 -17.29
C LYS A 37 12.80 14.27 -17.40
N ALA A 38 13.01 15.16 -18.36
CA ALA A 38 14.27 15.87 -18.55
C ALA A 38 14.57 16.87 -17.42
N ASP A 39 13.56 17.64 -16.99
CA ASP A 39 13.69 18.62 -15.90
C ASP A 39 13.96 17.94 -14.56
N ILE A 40 13.24 16.85 -14.29
CA ILE A 40 13.47 16.03 -13.10
C ILE A 40 14.89 15.44 -13.13
N ARG A 41 15.33 14.89 -14.27
CA ARG A 41 16.71 14.37 -14.39
C ARG A 41 17.77 15.45 -14.23
N ALA A 42 17.53 16.66 -14.72
CA ALA A 42 18.45 17.77 -14.53
C ALA A 42 18.54 18.14 -13.03
N ALA A 43 17.41 18.22 -12.34
CA ALA A 43 17.36 18.52 -10.90
C ALA A 43 17.94 17.39 -10.03
N THR A 44 17.77 16.12 -10.42
CA THR A 44 18.31 14.95 -9.71
C THR A 44 19.73 14.57 -10.15
N LYS A 45 20.38 15.37 -11.03
CA LYS A 45 21.72 15.10 -11.58
C LYS A 45 21.84 13.73 -12.23
N GLY A 46 20.78 13.29 -12.92
CA GLY A 46 20.71 12.00 -13.62
C GLY A 46 20.32 10.80 -12.75
N ILE A 47 20.13 10.97 -11.44
CA ILE A 47 19.72 9.91 -10.52
C ILE A 47 18.21 9.66 -10.66
N ALA A 48 17.77 8.41 -10.50
CA ALA A 48 16.35 8.07 -10.46
C ALA A 48 15.65 8.82 -9.31
N ILE A 49 14.49 9.44 -9.58
CA ILE A 49 13.78 10.30 -8.62
C ILE A 49 13.53 9.62 -7.26
N VAL A 50 13.18 8.34 -7.26
CA VAL A 50 12.97 7.56 -6.02
C VAL A 50 14.24 7.49 -5.18
N ARG A 51 15.38 7.17 -5.82
CA ARG A 51 16.68 7.08 -5.15
C ARG A 51 17.13 8.46 -4.67
N TRP A 52 16.92 9.49 -5.47
CA TRP A 52 17.22 10.87 -5.07
C TRP A 52 16.40 11.31 -3.85
N ILE A 53 15.11 10.93 -3.77
CA ILE A 53 14.27 11.18 -2.60
C ILE A 53 14.76 10.37 -1.39
N GLN A 54 15.19 9.12 -1.55
CA GLN A 54 15.80 8.34 -0.45
C GLN A 54 17.05 9.02 0.11
N GLU A 55 17.95 9.45 -0.77
CA GLU A 55 19.21 10.12 -0.39
C GLU A 55 18.96 11.49 0.27
N ASN A 56 17.85 12.15 -0.06
CA ASN A 56 17.46 13.44 0.50
C ASN A 56 16.30 13.35 1.51
N ALA A 57 15.89 12.15 1.95
CA ALA A 57 14.72 11.94 2.81
C ALA A 57 14.83 12.72 4.13
N SER A 58 16.03 12.76 4.72
CA SER A 58 16.33 13.51 5.93
C SER A 58 16.17 15.03 5.75
N LYS A 59 16.48 15.56 4.56
CA LYS A 59 16.33 16.99 4.24
C LYS A 59 14.88 17.35 3.92
N LEU A 60 14.20 16.44 3.21
CA LEU A 60 12.79 16.56 2.82
C LEU A 60 11.83 16.38 4.00
N LYS A 61 12.29 15.77 5.10
CA LYS A 61 11.43 15.30 6.21
C LYS A 61 10.27 14.45 5.68
N VAL A 62 10.54 13.60 4.71
CA VAL A 62 9.56 12.65 4.16
C VAL A 62 10.06 11.22 4.30
N LYS A 63 9.11 10.28 4.33
CA LYS A 63 9.36 8.84 4.25
C LYS A 63 8.74 8.31 2.96
N LEU A 64 9.45 7.36 2.36
CA LEU A 64 8.94 6.58 1.25
C LEU A 64 8.23 5.35 1.78
N ILE A 65 7.05 5.09 1.24
CA ILE A 65 6.30 3.88 1.50
C ILE A 65 6.04 3.16 0.18
N TYR A 66 6.10 1.83 0.22
CA TYR A 66 5.91 0.98 -0.94
C TYR A 66 4.57 0.28 -0.82
N HIS A 67 3.78 0.27 -1.89
CA HIS A 67 2.56 -0.51 -1.91
C HIS A 67 2.89 -2.00 -1.83
N PRO A 68 2.22 -2.79 -0.97
CA PRO A 68 2.56 -4.20 -0.71
C PRO A 68 2.51 -5.08 -1.96
N THR A 69 1.54 -4.83 -2.86
CA THR A 69 1.34 -5.61 -4.09
C THR A 69 1.84 -4.93 -5.36
N GLN A 70 2.06 -3.61 -5.34
CA GLN A 70 2.37 -2.83 -6.55
C GLN A 70 3.67 -2.07 -6.35
N LYS A 71 4.81 -2.71 -6.66
CA LYS A 71 6.15 -2.14 -6.44
C LYS A 71 6.37 -0.77 -7.12
N GLU A 72 5.62 -0.48 -8.17
CA GLU A 72 5.67 0.80 -8.90
C GLU A 72 4.84 1.91 -8.22
N LYS A 73 3.88 1.56 -7.35
CA LYS A 73 3.15 2.53 -6.53
C LYS A 73 3.95 2.86 -5.28
N ILE A 74 4.80 3.86 -5.46
CA ILE A 74 5.62 4.43 -4.39
C ILE A 74 4.95 5.69 -3.88
N GLY A 75 4.64 5.69 -2.58
CA GLY A 75 4.05 6.81 -1.86
C GLY A 75 5.07 7.59 -1.04
N LEU A 76 4.77 8.85 -0.80
CA LEU A 76 5.51 9.78 0.03
C LEU A 76 4.61 10.26 1.17
N ILE A 77 5.11 10.18 2.40
CA ILE A 77 4.44 10.65 3.61
C ILE A 77 5.37 11.56 4.41
N PRO A 78 4.86 12.45 5.27
CA PRO A 78 5.70 13.18 6.21
C PRO A 78 6.49 12.23 7.13
N ALA A 79 7.73 12.57 7.47
CA ALA A 79 8.60 11.69 8.26
C ALA A 79 8.09 11.41 9.68
N ASN A 80 7.26 12.30 10.22
CA ASN A 80 6.66 12.15 11.54
C ASN A 80 5.41 11.26 11.54
N GLU A 81 4.93 10.86 10.36
CA GLU A 81 3.70 10.11 10.20
C GLU A 81 3.99 8.63 9.91
N VAL A 82 3.02 7.78 10.23
CA VAL A 82 3.06 6.35 9.94
C VAL A 82 1.84 6.02 9.10
N PHE A 83 2.09 5.51 7.90
CA PHE A 83 1.06 5.01 7.01
C PHE A 83 1.40 3.61 6.59
N GLU A 84 0.45 2.71 6.79
CA GLU A 84 0.44 1.42 6.13
C GLU A 84 -0.70 1.42 5.14
N TYR A 85 -0.42 1.04 3.89
CA TYR A 85 -1.52 0.74 2.96
C TYR A 85 -2.39 -0.33 3.61
N GLU A 86 -3.70 -0.08 3.65
CA GLU A 86 -4.65 -1.13 4.00
C GLU A 86 -4.37 -2.30 3.07
N ASN A 87 -3.76 -3.34 3.63
CA ASN A 87 -3.70 -4.63 2.99
C ASN A 87 -5.16 -5.05 2.87
N ASN A 88 -5.77 -4.80 1.70
CA ASN A 88 -6.98 -5.50 1.30
C ASN A 88 -6.63 -6.96 0.88
N THR A 89 -5.54 -7.49 1.41
CA THR A 89 -5.39 -8.91 1.68
C THR A 89 -5.83 -9.11 3.12
N PRO A 90 -6.84 -9.97 3.38
CA PRO A 90 -6.94 -10.56 4.71
C PRO A 90 -5.54 -11.05 5.05
N LYS A 91 -4.99 -10.63 6.19
CA LYS A 91 -3.82 -11.30 6.78
C LYS A 91 -4.25 -12.74 7.08
N LEU A 92 -4.24 -13.59 6.06
CA LEU A 92 -3.97 -14.99 6.23
C LEU A 92 -2.51 -15.04 6.61
N THR A 93 -2.22 -14.82 7.90
CA THR A 93 -1.15 -15.56 8.55
C THR A 93 -1.35 -16.99 8.09
N SER A 94 -0.52 -17.46 7.16
CA SER A 94 -0.58 -18.81 6.62
C SER A 94 -0.79 -19.77 7.79
N PRO A 95 -1.98 -20.35 7.95
CA PRO A 95 -2.16 -21.34 8.98
C PRO A 95 -1.35 -22.51 8.49
N SER A 96 -0.32 -22.90 9.24
CA SER A 96 0.42 -24.14 8.95
C SER A 96 -0.44 -25.39 9.20
N ASN A 97 -1.77 -25.23 9.28
CA ASN A 97 -2.73 -26.19 9.74
C ASN A 97 -4.02 -26.05 8.90
N GLU A 98 -4.22 -26.96 7.97
CA GLU A 98 -5.38 -26.99 7.06
C GLU A 98 -6.71 -26.92 7.81
N LYS A 99 -6.74 -27.45 9.03
CA LYS A 99 -7.86 -27.37 9.98
C LYS A 99 -8.24 -25.94 10.36
N GLU A 100 -7.27 -25.05 10.57
CA GLU A 100 -7.53 -23.65 10.93
C GLU A 100 -8.15 -22.87 9.76
N LEU A 101 -7.73 -23.16 8.52
CA LEU A 101 -8.35 -22.60 7.32
C LEU A 101 -9.80 -23.06 7.16
N THR A 102 -10.05 -24.34 7.39
CA THR A 102 -11.40 -24.91 7.32
C THR A 102 -12.33 -24.28 8.36
N LEU A 103 -11.86 -24.08 9.59
CA LEU A 103 -12.63 -23.41 10.64
C LEU A 103 -12.89 -21.94 10.31
N ALA A 104 -11.88 -21.20 9.82
CA ALA A 104 -12.04 -19.82 9.40
C ALA A 104 -13.06 -19.67 8.24
N PHE A 105 -13.06 -20.61 7.30
CA PHE A 105 -14.06 -20.66 6.23
C PHE A 105 -15.48 -20.87 6.78
N LEU A 106 -15.68 -21.79 7.73
CA LEU A 106 -16.98 -22.02 8.37
C LEU A 106 -17.46 -20.78 9.15
N GLU A 107 -16.57 -20.07 9.84
CA GLU A 107 -16.88 -18.80 10.51
C GLU A 107 -17.27 -17.70 9.50
N MET A 108 -16.63 -17.68 8.33
CA MET A 108 -16.97 -16.75 7.26
C MET A 108 -18.37 -17.01 6.70
N LEU A 109 -18.74 -18.28 6.49
CA LEU A 109 -20.10 -18.64 6.09
C LEU A 109 -21.12 -18.14 7.11
N LYS A 110 -20.86 -18.33 8.41
CA LYS A 110 -21.76 -17.85 9.47
C LYS A 110 -21.90 -16.33 9.52
N THR A 111 -20.83 -15.59 9.23
CA THR A 111 -20.83 -14.12 9.32
C THR A 111 -21.33 -13.44 8.05
N LYS A 112 -21.20 -14.08 6.89
CA LYS A 112 -21.52 -13.49 5.59
C LYS A 112 -22.83 -14.00 4.99
N CYS A 113 -23.26 -15.21 5.32
CA CYS A 113 -24.48 -15.79 4.76
C CYS A 113 -25.67 -15.56 5.71
N THR A 114 -26.83 -15.34 5.10
CA THR A 114 -28.11 -15.31 5.80
C THR A 114 -28.56 -16.73 6.17
N PRO A 115 -29.50 -16.89 7.13
CA PRO A 115 -30.02 -18.21 7.50
C PRO A 115 -30.60 -19.00 6.33
N GLN A 116 -31.20 -18.33 5.34
CA GLN A 116 -31.76 -18.96 4.14
C GLN A 116 -30.69 -19.46 3.17
N GLU A 117 -29.56 -18.75 3.08
CA GLU A 117 -28.42 -19.17 2.25
C GLU A 117 -27.67 -20.32 2.92
N LEU A 118 -27.54 -20.30 4.25
CA LEU A 118 -26.93 -21.39 5.02
C LEU A 118 -27.69 -22.71 4.87
N ASP A 119 -29.03 -22.66 4.82
CA ASP A 119 -29.88 -23.85 4.65
C ASP A 119 -29.70 -24.52 3.28
N GLN A 120 -29.26 -23.77 2.26
CA GLN A 120 -28.97 -24.30 0.93
C GLN A 120 -27.56 -24.91 0.83
N ILE A 121 -26.72 -24.73 1.85
CA ILE A 121 -25.35 -25.26 1.84
C ILE A 121 -25.37 -26.72 2.31
N GLU A 122 -25.39 -27.63 1.35
CA GLU A 122 -25.20 -29.06 1.59
C GLU A 122 -23.71 -29.43 1.48
N ILE A 123 -23.07 -29.67 2.63
CA ILE A 123 -21.67 -30.14 2.67
C ILE A 123 -21.65 -31.65 3.00
N PRO A 124 -21.25 -32.53 2.06
CA PRO A 124 -21.10 -33.94 2.35
C PRO A 124 -20.12 -34.17 3.50
N THR A 125 -20.53 -34.93 4.51
CA THR A 125 -19.73 -35.15 5.73
C THR A 125 -18.34 -35.70 5.43
N LYS A 126 -18.20 -36.53 4.39
CA LYS A 126 -16.91 -37.08 3.93
C LYS A 126 -15.92 -36.00 3.52
N ILE A 127 -16.40 -34.89 2.97
CA ILE A 127 -15.56 -33.75 2.57
C ILE A 127 -15.16 -32.96 3.82
N LEU A 128 -16.10 -32.69 4.72
CA LEU A 128 -15.81 -31.97 5.96
C LEU A 128 -14.77 -32.71 6.82
N VAL A 129 -14.87 -34.03 6.94
CA VAL A 129 -13.88 -34.85 7.67
C VAL A 129 -12.50 -34.70 7.07
N LYS A 130 -12.36 -34.81 5.74
CA LYS A 130 -11.06 -34.64 5.04
C LYS A 130 -10.44 -33.26 5.21
N LEU A 131 -11.24 -32.23 5.44
CA LEU A 131 -10.78 -30.85 5.62
C LEU A 131 -10.38 -30.54 7.08
N LEU A 132 -10.74 -31.41 8.03
CA LEU A 132 -10.51 -31.25 9.47
C LEU A 132 -9.46 -32.23 10.05
N THR A 133 -9.03 -33.22 9.26
CA THR A 133 -8.04 -34.25 9.60
C THR A 133 -6.77 -34.08 8.78
#